data_AF-I3ZVY8-F1
#
_entry.id   AF-I3ZVY8-F1
#
_cell.length_a   1.000
_cell.length_b   1.000
_cell.length_c   1.000
_cell.angle_alpha   90.00
_cell.angle_beta   90.00
_cell.angle_gamma   90.00
#
_symmetry.space_group_name_H-M   'P 1'
#
loop_
_entity.id
_entity.type
_entity.pdbx_description
1 polymer ?
#
loop_
_entity_poly.entity_id
_entity_poly.type
_entity_poly.pdbx_seq_one_letter_code
_entity_poly.pdbx_strand_id
1 'polypeptide(L)'
;MKILILDLLREPMHGYGIMAELEGRYGMKLSAGTVYPILASLRRSGLIEVTSRGEREKKTYVITEKGLDYLAEHADDLAEAKRRMRAYKAFLELGGDELRAAFKELFESVDELTDEQRARIRELFTGCARELRLVLLGGGSYEGD
;
A
#
# COMPACT_ATOMS: atom_id res chain seq x y z
N MET A 1 7.51 -1.48 -1.34
CA MET A 1 7.39 -1.19 0.11
C MET A 1 8.72 -0.77 0.75
N LYS A 2 9.80 -1.55 0.61
CA LYS A 2 11.12 -1.25 1.20
C LYS A 2 11.61 0.19 0.94
N ILE A 3 11.54 0.64 -0.32
CA ILE A 3 12.02 1.98 -0.71
C ILE A 3 11.22 3.14 -0.08
N LEU A 4 9.92 2.93 0.19
CA LEU A 4 9.08 3.92 0.88
C LEU A 4 9.42 3.99 2.36
N ILE A 5 9.64 2.84 3.01
CA ILE A 5 10.08 2.80 4.41
C ILE A 5 11.46 3.43 4.55
N LEU A 6 12.38 3.16 3.62
CA LEU A 6 13.70 3.79 3.59
C LEU A 6 13.59 5.31 3.44
N ASP A 7 12.73 5.81 2.55
CA ASP A 7 12.49 7.25 2.37
C ASP A 7 11.88 7.94 3.61
N LEU A 8 10.99 7.26 4.34
CA LEU A 8 10.47 7.77 5.62
C LEU A 8 11.57 7.92 6.67
N LEU A 9 12.55 7.01 6.66
CA LEU A 9 13.65 6.97 7.62
C LEU A 9 14.75 8.01 7.36
N ARG A 10 14.54 8.93 6.41
CA ARG A 10 15.30 10.19 6.35
C ARG A 10 15.21 10.97 7.66
N GLU A 11 14.07 10.87 8.34
CA GLU A 11 13.89 11.32 9.70
C GLU A 11 13.96 10.13 10.66
N PRO A 12 14.66 10.23 11.82
CA PRO A 12 14.71 9.16 12.80
C PRO A 12 13.31 8.79 13.33
N MET A 13 12.93 7.50 13.25
CA MET A 13 11.61 7.05 13.69
C MET A 13 11.65 5.72 14.43
N HIS A 14 10.72 5.55 15.38
CA HIS A 14 10.41 4.26 15.96
C HIS A 14 9.56 3.41 15.00
N GLY A 15 9.58 2.08 15.18
CA GLY A 15 8.79 1.16 14.36
C GLY A 15 7.29 1.47 14.30
N TYR A 16 6.69 1.93 15.41
CA TYR A 16 5.30 2.36 15.44
C TYR A 16 5.06 3.68 14.71
N GLY A 17 6.04 4.60 14.72
CA GLY A 17 5.97 5.86 13.98
C GLY A 17 5.93 5.60 12.48
N ILE A 18 6.75 4.65 12.01
CA ILE A 18 6.75 4.22 10.59
C ILE A 18 5.38 3.66 10.20
N MET A 19 4.76 2.82 11.03
CA MET A 19 3.41 2.30 10.78
C MET A 19 2.38 3.43 10.68
N ALA A 20 2.40 4.38 11.63
CA ALA A 20 1.50 5.53 11.63
C ALA A 20 1.70 6.44 10.41
N GLU A 21 2.94 6.70 9.99
CA GLU A 21 3.24 7.50 8.79
C GLU A 21 2.77 6.80 7.51
N LEU A 22 2.93 5.49 7.40
CA LEU A 22 2.42 4.73 6.25
C LEU A 22 0.90 4.76 6.17
N GLU A 23 0.22 4.65 7.32
CA GLU A 23 -1.23 4.77 7.40
C GLU A 23 -1.69 6.19 7.06
N GLY A 24 -1.11 7.22 7.68
CA GLY A 24 -1.50 8.62 7.46
C GLY A 24 -1.20 9.14 6.05
N ARG A 25 -0.02 8.82 5.50
CA ARG A 25 0.36 9.29 4.16
C ARG A 25 -0.29 8.49 3.03
N TYR A 26 -0.48 7.19 3.22
CA TYR A 26 -0.82 6.28 2.13
C TYR A 26 -2.07 5.41 2.38
N GLY A 27 -2.76 5.56 3.52
CA GLY A 27 -3.94 4.75 3.86
C GLY A 27 -3.63 3.28 4.14
N MET A 28 -2.35 2.92 4.32
CA MET A 28 -1.92 1.53 4.46
C MET A 28 -1.75 1.14 5.92
N LYS A 29 -2.65 0.29 6.41
CA LYS A 29 -2.51 -0.39 7.70
C LYS A 29 -1.57 -1.58 7.57
N LEU A 30 -0.26 -1.36 7.76
CA LEU A 30 0.72 -2.44 7.82
C LEU A 30 0.94 -2.89 9.27
N SER A 31 0.91 -4.21 9.47
CA SER A 31 1.18 -4.80 10.79
C SER A 31 2.66 -4.77 11.14
N ALA A 32 2.95 -4.87 12.44
CA ALA A 32 4.29 -5.12 12.96
C ALA A 32 4.97 -6.32 12.27
N GLY A 33 4.20 -7.40 12.03
CA GLY A 33 4.67 -8.59 11.33
C GLY A 33 5.10 -8.35 9.88
N THR A 34 4.70 -7.24 9.26
CA THR A 34 5.14 -6.83 7.92
C THR A 34 6.30 -5.84 8.00
N VAL A 35 6.22 -4.85 8.89
CA VAL A 35 7.19 -3.75 8.97
C VAL A 35 8.54 -4.21 9.52
N TYR A 36 8.57 -4.99 10.62
CA TYR A 36 9.84 -5.38 11.23
C TYR A 36 10.73 -6.28 10.34
N PRO A 37 10.20 -7.25 9.58
CA PRO A 37 11.01 -7.99 8.60
C PRO A 37 11.63 -7.08 7.53
N ILE A 38 10.92 -6.04 7.09
CA ILE A 38 11.45 -5.06 6.14
C ILE A 38 12.60 -4.27 6.77
N LEU A 39 12.42 -3.76 7.99
CA LEU A 39 13.47 -3.04 8.72
C LEU A 39 14.71 -3.91 8.94
N ALA A 40 14.51 -5.17 9.32
CA ALA A 40 15.60 -6.13 9.46
C ALA A 40 16.33 -6.34 8.13
N SER A 41 15.62 -6.42 7.01
CA SER A 41 16.23 -6.50 5.67
C SER A 41 17.04 -5.26 5.32
N LEU A 42 16.48 -4.06 5.54
CA LEU A 42 17.16 -2.79 5.24
C LEU A 42 18.44 -2.64 6.07
N ARG A 43 18.38 -3.02 7.36
CA ARG A 43 19.54 -3.01 8.26
C ARG A 43 20.61 -4.02 7.83
N ARG A 44 20.23 -5.25 7.47
CA ARG A 44 21.20 -6.24 6.94
C ARG A 44 21.89 -5.76 5.67
N SER A 45 21.19 -4.99 4.83
CA SER A 45 21.77 -4.36 3.64
C SER A 45 22.61 -3.12 3.95
N GLY A 46 22.66 -2.66 5.20
CA GLY A 46 23.39 -1.47 5.64
C GLY A 46 22.75 -0.14 5.22
N LEU A 47 21.48 -0.15 4.81
CA LEU A 47 20.75 1.05 4.34
C LEU A 47 20.15 1.87 5.49
N ILE A 48 19.99 1.24 6.66
CA ILE A 48 19.52 1.87 7.88
C ILE A 48 20.33 1.36 9.07
N GLU A 49 20.36 2.13 10.14
CA GLU A 49 20.95 1.75 11.42
C GLU A 49 19.96 1.96 12.58
N VAL A 50 20.35 1.50 13.78
CA VAL A 50 19.56 1.65 15.00
C VAL A 50 20.35 2.48 16.00
N THR A 51 19.77 3.59 16.47
CA THR A 51 20.46 4.59 17.30
C THR A 51 20.10 4.54 18.79
N SER A 52 19.44 3.46 19.27
CA SER A 52 18.99 3.34 20.68
C SER A 52 20.15 3.44 21.68
N ARG A 53 19.97 4.17 22.79
CA ARG A 53 20.99 4.36 23.84
C ARG A 53 20.89 3.35 25.00
N GLY A 54 20.05 2.32 24.90
CA GLY A 54 19.98 1.25 25.90
C GLY A 54 19.12 0.05 25.48
N GLU A 55 19.31 -1.10 26.13
CA GLU A 55 18.61 -2.36 25.80
C GLU A 55 17.09 -2.31 26.02
N ARG A 56 16.62 -1.43 26.91
CA ARG A 56 15.19 -1.24 27.23
C ARG A 56 14.53 -0.10 26.45
N GLU A 57 15.29 0.68 25.69
CA GLU A 57 14.74 1.78 24.90
C GLU A 57 14.11 1.27 23.60
N LYS A 58 13.03 1.94 23.17
CA LYS A 58 12.41 1.66 21.88
C LYS A 58 13.43 1.95 20.78
N LYS A 59 13.69 0.96 19.92
CA LYS A 59 14.61 1.11 18.78
C LYS A 59 14.17 2.28 17.88
N THR A 60 15.07 3.22 17.68
CA THR A 60 14.94 4.29 16.68
C THR A 60 15.74 3.86 15.46
N TYR A 61 15.12 3.92 14.29
CA TYR A 61 15.74 3.61 13.00
C TYR A 61 16.04 4.91 12.27
N VAL A 62 17.15 4.95 11.56
CA VAL A 62 17.54 6.10 10.73
C VAL A 62 18.26 5.60 9.48
N ILE A 63 18.10 6.30 8.36
CA ILE A 63 18.82 6.03 7.12
C ILE A 63 20.33 6.30 7.28
N THR A 64 21.16 5.48 6.64
CA THR A 64 22.61 5.69 6.56
C THR A 64 22.97 6.49 5.31
N GLU A 65 24.23 6.94 5.18
CA GLU A 65 24.75 7.52 3.94
C GLU A 65 24.55 6.59 2.75
N LYS A 66 24.91 5.30 2.91
CA LYS A 66 24.64 4.26 1.91
C LYS A 66 23.15 4.15 1.55
N GLY A 67 22.26 4.34 2.52
CA GLY A 67 20.82 4.39 2.30
C GLY A 67 20.39 5.58 1.45
N LEU A 68 20.99 6.75 1.66
CA LEU A 68 20.74 7.95 0.86
C LEU A 68 21.21 7.76 -0.58
N ASP A 69 22.41 7.22 -0.78
CA ASP A 69 22.95 6.90 -2.11
C ASP A 69 22.03 5.91 -2.84
N TYR A 70 21.59 4.86 -2.14
CA TYR A 70 20.63 3.89 -2.68
C TYR A 70 19.34 4.57 -3.15
N LEU A 71 18.78 5.52 -2.38
CA LEU A 71 17.60 6.26 -2.80
C LEU A 71 17.84 7.15 -4.02
N ALA A 72 19.04 7.74 -4.14
CA ALA A 72 19.42 8.56 -5.28
C ALA A 72 19.55 7.72 -6.56
N GLU A 73 20.20 6.56 -6.48
CA GLU A 73 20.32 5.59 -7.59
C GLU A 73 18.97 5.03 -8.03
N HIS A 74 18.01 4.90 -7.12
CA HIS A 74 16.68 4.33 -7.36
C HIS A 74 15.57 5.41 -7.31
N ALA A 75 15.88 6.63 -7.72
CA ALA A 75 14.95 7.76 -7.66
C ALA A 75 13.66 7.51 -8.47
N ASP A 76 13.78 6.87 -9.64
CA ASP A 76 12.63 6.55 -10.49
C ASP A 76 11.71 5.50 -9.85
N ASP A 77 12.29 4.47 -9.22
CA ASP A 77 11.55 3.45 -8.47
C ASP A 77 10.82 4.07 -7.28
N LEU A 78 11.47 5.01 -6.58
CA LEU A 78 10.86 5.73 -5.48
C LEU A 78 9.70 6.60 -5.97
N ALA A 79 9.88 7.31 -7.08
CA ALA A 79 8.85 8.15 -7.69
C ALA A 79 7.64 7.30 -8.12
N GLU A 80 7.87 6.16 -8.75
CA GLU A 80 6.82 5.22 -9.14
C GLU A 80 6.09 4.62 -7.94
N ALA A 81 6.83 4.21 -6.90
CA ALA A 81 6.24 3.74 -5.66
C ALA A 81 5.33 4.82 -5.04
N LYS A 82 5.80 6.09 -4.98
CA LYS A 82 5.01 7.21 -4.48
C LYS A 82 3.77 7.48 -5.34
N ARG A 83 3.87 7.39 -6.68
CA ARG A 83 2.71 7.54 -7.59
C ARG A 83 1.66 6.48 -7.32
N ARG A 84 2.05 5.20 -7.21
CA ARG A 84 1.14 4.09 -6.91
C ARG A 84 0.45 4.28 -5.57
N MET A 85 1.18 4.73 -4.55
CA MET A 85 0.57 4.99 -3.24
C MET A 85 -0.44 6.14 -3.27
N ARG A 86 -0.16 7.21 -4.02
CA ARG A 86 -1.15 8.30 -4.20
C ARG A 86 -2.40 7.83 -4.93
N ALA A 87 -2.24 7.03 -5.98
CA ALA A 87 -3.38 6.44 -6.69
C ALA A 87 -4.20 5.52 -5.77
N TYR A 88 -3.54 4.69 -4.96
CA TYR A 88 -4.22 3.83 -4.00
C TYR A 88 -4.97 4.63 -2.93
N LYS A 89 -4.36 5.70 -2.40
CA LYS A 89 -5.02 6.59 -1.45
C LYS A 89 -6.26 7.26 -2.08
N ALA A 90 -6.13 7.79 -3.30
CA ALA A 90 -7.27 8.37 -4.02
C ALA A 90 -8.38 7.34 -4.26
N PHE A 91 -8.02 6.09 -4.58
CA PHE A 91 -8.99 4.99 -4.68
C PHE A 91 -9.73 4.75 -3.35
N LEU A 92 -9.03 4.74 -2.22
CA LEU A 92 -9.67 4.59 -0.91
C LEU A 92 -10.60 5.77 -0.59
N GLU A 93 -10.21 7.01 -0.91
CA GLU A 93 -11.02 8.22 -0.72
C GLU A 93 -12.30 8.24 -1.58
N LEU A 94 -12.34 7.48 -2.68
CA LEU A 94 -13.52 7.31 -3.54
C LEU A 94 -14.51 6.23 -3.03
N GLY A 95 -14.31 5.68 -1.82
CA GLY A 95 -15.10 4.55 -1.31
C GLY A 95 -14.52 3.18 -1.68
N GLY A 96 -13.23 3.14 -2.03
CA GLY A 96 -12.54 1.88 -2.33
C GLY A 96 -12.40 0.94 -1.14
N ASP A 97 -12.54 1.44 0.10
CA ASP A 97 -12.45 0.59 1.30
C ASP A 97 -13.68 -0.32 1.45
N GLU A 98 -14.90 0.15 1.13
CA GLU A 98 -16.07 -0.72 1.11
C GLU A 98 -15.91 -1.83 0.06
N LEU A 99 -15.40 -1.48 -1.13
CA LEU A 99 -15.13 -2.46 -2.18
C LEU A 99 -14.07 -3.48 -1.76
N ARG A 100 -13.00 -3.03 -1.08
CA ARG A 100 -11.95 -3.89 -0.54
C ARG A 100 -12.49 -4.87 0.50
N ALA A 101 -13.36 -4.40 1.40
CA ALA A 101 -14.01 -5.25 2.41
C ALA A 101 -14.91 -6.30 1.75
N ALA A 102 -15.76 -5.89 0.79
CA ALA A 102 -16.64 -6.80 0.06
C ALA A 102 -15.86 -7.87 -0.72
N PHE A 103 -14.73 -7.51 -1.35
CA PHE A 103 -13.88 -8.50 -2.01
C PHE A 103 -13.23 -9.46 -1.03
N LYS A 104 -12.84 -9.01 0.17
CA LYS A 104 -12.30 -9.89 1.19
C LYS A 104 -13.33 -10.95 1.59
N GLU A 105 -14.56 -10.54 1.90
CA GLU A 105 -15.66 -11.46 2.24
C GLU A 105 -15.98 -12.43 1.08
N LEU A 106 -15.94 -11.93 -0.16
CA LEU A 106 -16.11 -12.76 -1.34
C LEU A 106 -15.03 -13.84 -1.44
N PHE A 107 -13.75 -13.48 -1.27
CA PHE A 107 -12.66 -14.45 -1.35
C PHE A 107 -12.70 -15.47 -0.22
N GLU A 108 -13.12 -15.06 0.98
CA GLU A 108 -13.30 -15.96 2.12
C GLU A 108 -14.44 -16.96 1.92
N SER A 109 -15.45 -16.63 1.10
CA SER A 109 -16.64 -17.45 0.86
C SER A 109 -16.72 -18.09 -0.54
N VAL A 110 -15.71 -17.89 -1.40
CA VAL A 110 -15.79 -18.24 -2.84
C VAL A 110 -16.11 -19.71 -3.11
N ASP A 111 -15.59 -20.60 -2.27
CA ASP A 111 -15.77 -22.05 -2.39
C ASP A 111 -17.17 -22.51 -1.94
N GLU A 112 -17.89 -21.68 -1.18
CA GLU A 112 -19.23 -21.97 -0.62
C GLU A 112 -20.36 -21.36 -1.46
N LEU A 113 -20.03 -20.55 -2.48
CA LEU A 113 -21.03 -19.87 -3.30
C LEU A 113 -21.83 -20.85 -4.16
N THR A 114 -23.16 -20.73 -4.11
CA THR A 114 -24.07 -21.42 -5.03
C THR A 114 -23.92 -20.90 -6.46
N ASP A 115 -24.35 -21.69 -7.45
CA ASP A 115 -24.34 -21.27 -8.85
C ASP A 115 -25.15 -19.99 -9.10
N GLU A 116 -26.27 -19.81 -8.38
CA GLU A 116 -27.08 -18.59 -8.43
C GLU A 116 -26.30 -17.38 -7.89
N GLN A 117 -25.63 -17.52 -6.74
CA GLN A 117 -24.79 -16.46 -6.18
C GLN A 117 -23.65 -16.09 -7.14
N ARG A 118 -22.97 -17.10 -7.72
CA ARG A 118 -21.90 -16.90 -8.70
C ARG A 118 -22.39 -16.16 -9.95
N ALA A 119 -23.56 -16.50 -10.47
CA ALA A 119 -24.17 -15.82 -11.61
C ALA A 119 -24.46 -14.34 -11.28
N ARG A 120 -25.07 -14.07 -10.12
CA ARG A 120 -25.38 -12.71 -9.68
C ARG A 120 -24.13 -11.86 -9.43
N ILE A 121 -23.07 -12.42 -8.83
CA ILE A 121 -21.80 -11.71 -8.64
C ILE A 121 -21.16 -11.37 -9.99
N ARG A 122 -21.21 -12.27 -10.97
CA ARG A 122 -20.70 -12.01 -12.33
C ARG A 122 -21.43 -10.84 -12.99
N GLU A 123 -22.76 -10.78 -12.86
CA GLU A 123 -23.56 -9.66 -13.38
C GLU A 123 -23.18 -8.34 -12.70
N LEU A 124 -23.08 -8.33 -11.37
CA LEU A 124 -22.65 -7.17 -10.60
C LEU A 124 -21.27 -6.66 -11.04
N PHE A 125 -20.30 -7.56 -11.19
CA PHE A 125 -18.95 -7.18 -11.62
C PHE A 125 -18.92 -6.62 -13.03
N THR A 126 -19.68 -7.23 -13.95
CA THR A 126 -19.75 -6.78 -15.35
C THR A 126 -20.42 -5.41 -15.44
N GLY A 127 -21.54 -5.22 -14.73
CA GLY A 127 -22.25 -3.93 -14.66
C GLY A 127 -21.39 -2.83 -14.07
N CYS A 128 -20.79 -3.07 -12.90
CA CYS A 128 -19.89 -2.13 -12.24
C CYS A 128 -18.69 -1.75 -13.11
N ALA A 129 -18.03 -2.73 -13.73
CA ALA A 129 -16.90 -2.47 -14.62
C ALA A 129 -17.30 -1.62 -15.85
N ARG A 130 -18.51 -1.84 -16.39
CA ARG A 130 -19.04 -1.04 -17.50
C ARG A 130 -19.29 0.40 -17.04
N GLU A 131 -19.98 0.60 -15.93
CA GLU A 131 -20.30 1.94 -15.40
C GLU A 131 -19.04 2.72 -15.05
N LEU A 132 -18.09 2.10 -14.36
CA LEU A 132 -16.80 2.73 -14.05
C LEU A 132 -16.06 3.18 -15.32
N ARG A 133 -16.04 2.35 -16.37
CA ARG A 133 -15.43 2.75 -17.65
C ARG A 133 -16.14 3.94 -18.29
N LEU A 134 -17.47 3.99 -18.27
CA LEU A 134 -18.23 5.13 -18.80
C LEU A 134 -17.90 6.41 -18.04
N VAL A 135 -17.81 6.35 -16.71
CA VAL A 135 -17.41 7.50 -15.87
C VAL A 135 -15.99 7.95 -16.22
N LEU A 136 -15.04 7.01 -16.33
CA LEU A 136 -13.64 7.31 -16.66
C LEU A 136 -13.46 7.91 -18.07
N LEU A 137 -14.32 7.53 -19.03
CA LEU A 137 -14.31 8.05 -20.40
C LEU A 137 -15.07 9.39 -20.54
N GLY A 138 -15.59 9.96 -19.45
CA GLY A 138 -16.24 11.27 -19.46
C GLY A 138 -17.74 11.25 -19.75
N GLY A 139 -18.43 10.12 -19.55
CA GLY A 139 -19.90 10.06 -19.56
C GLY A 139 -20.55 10.06 -20.95
N GLY A 140 -19.79 9.82 -22.03
CA GLY A 140 -20.36 9.59 -23.36
C GLY A 140 -20.84 8.15 -23.50
N SER A 141 -22.14 7.97 -23.74
CA SER A 141 -22.70 6.72 -24.24
C SER A 141 -21.90 6.24 -25.45
N TYR A 142 -21.25 5.08 -25.32
CA TYR A 142 -20.75 4.35 -26.47
C TYR A 142 -21.99 3.74 -27.17
N GLU A 143 -22.65 4.54 -28.02
CA GLU A 143 -23.48 4.00 -29.08
C GLU A 143 -22.51 3.38 -30.10
N GLY A 144 -22.37 2.05 -30.01
CA GLY A 144 -21.71 1.28 -31.05
C GLY A 144 -22.71 1.00 -32.17
N ASP A 145 -22.36 1.45 -33.38
CA ASP A 145 -22.90 0.97 -34.66
C ASP A 145 -22.72 -0.56 -34.81
#